data_AF-A0A7W6C5U0-F1
#
_entry.id   AF-A0A7W6C5U0-F1
#
_cell.length_a   1.000
_cell.length_b   1.000
_cell.length_c   1.000
_cell.angle_alpha   90.00
_cell.angle_beta   90.00
_cell.angle_gamma   90.00
#
_symmetry.space_group_name_H-M   'P 1'
#
loop_
_entity.id
_entity.type
_entity.pdbx_description
1 polymer ?
#
loop_
_entity_poly.entity_id
_entity_poly.type
_entity_poly.pdbx_seq_one_letter_code
_entity_poly.pdbx_strand_id
1 'polypeptide(L)'
;MALAATVAMPVTGLVLIAGGATPAFAGEVSAAAVPFTAIAAPSALVSETSNPVIQALPKYETPKYETIASGMASYYGRELAGNRTASGERFNPADLTAAHRTLPLGSKVRVTNPRTGNSVIVRINDRGPFHGNRLIDLSEAAAREIGIRAAGSGKVDLAVEAD
;
A
#
# COMPACT_ATOMS: atom_id res chain seq x y z
N MET A 1 20.05 44.22 -38.54
CA MET A 1 21.31 43.63 -39.01
C MET A 1 21.16 42.13 -38.96
N ALA A 2 20.96 41.51 -40.12
CA ALA A 2 20.94 40.07 -40.30
C ALA A 2 22.36 39.59 -40.58
N LEU A 3 22.75 38.45 -40.01
CA LEU A 3 23.73 37.58 -40.65
C LEU A 3 23.54 36.13 -40.18
N ALA A 4 23.27 35.28 -41.15
CA ALA A 4 23.18 33.83 -41.03
C ALA A 4 24.57 33.19 -40.88
N ALA A 5 24.65 32.00 -40.30
CA ALA A 5 25.74 31.06 -40.54
C ALA A 5 25.26 29.61 -40.39
N THR A 6 24.85 29.05 -41.52
CA THR A 6 24.73 27.60 -41.79
C THR A 6 26.13 27.05 -42.11
N VAL A 7 26.52 25.93 -41.50
CA VAL A 7 27.60 25.01 -41.97
C VAL A 7 27.20 23.61 -41.46
N ALA A 8 26.68 22.66 -42.25
CA ALA A 8 27.23 21.89 -43.39
C ALA A 8 28.34 20.87 -42.97
N MET A 9 28.03 19.58 -43.13
CA MET A 9 28.83 18.38 -42.77
C MET A 9 30.08 18.16 -43.66
N PRO A 10 31.00 17.19 -43.39
CA PRO A 10 30.78 15.77 -43.76
C PRO A 10 31.43 14.67 -42.85
N VAL A 11 30.71 13.54 -42.75
CA VAL A 11 31.08 12.13 -43.01
C VAL A 11 32.56 11.68 -42.91
N THR A 12 32.82 10.56 -42.21
CA THR A 12 33.32 9.24 -42.74
C THR A 12 34.23 8.47 -41.76
N GLY A 13 33.95 7.17 -41.57
CA GLY A 13 34.84 6.18 -40.94
C GLY A 13 34.04 5.04 -40.28
N LEU A 14 33.31 4.22 -41.05
CA LEU A 14 33.75 2.93 -41.60
C LEU A 14 34.52 2.03 -40.61
N VAL A 15 33.82 1.09 -39.97
CA VAL A 15 34.38 -0.22 -39.61
C VAL A 15 33.35 -1.29 -39.99
N LEU A 16 33.72 -2.13 -40.95
CA LEU A 16 33.06 -3.38 -41.31
C LEU A 16 33.34 -4.42 -40.23
N ILE A 17 32.30 -5.10 -39.74
CA ILE A 17 32.43 -6.49 -39.30
C ILE A 17 31.27 -7.26 -39.90
N ALA A 18 31.63 -8.21 -40.76
CA ALA A 18 30.74 -9.12 -41.45
C ALA A 18 30.33 -10.27 -40.53
N GLY A 19 29.13 -10.80 -40.77
CA GLY A 19 28.88 -12.23 -40.67
C GLY A 19 27.87 -12.68 -39.61
N GLY A 20 26.75 -13.21 -40.08
CA GLY A 20 26.22 -14.44 -39.49
C GLY A 20 24.74 -14.44 -39.12
N ALA A 21 23.95 -15.12 -39.97
CA ALA A 21 22.79 -15.93 -39.62
C ALA A 21 21.52 -15.20 -39.12
N THR A 22 20.57 -15.08 -40.05
CA THR A 22 19.13 -15.11 -39.77
C THR A 22 18.74 -16.45 -39.13
N PRO A 23 17.66 -16.47 -38.34
CA PRO A 23 16.47 -17.11 -38.89
C PRO A 23 15.18 -16.32 -38.69
N ALA A 24 14.28 -16.58 -39.63
CA ALA A 24 12.92 -16.08 -39.75
C ALA A 24 12.09 -16.33 -38.48
N PHE A 25 11.49 -15.28 -37.94
CA PHE A 25 10.29 -15.39 -37.10
C PHE A 25 9.07 -15.37 -38.01
N ALA A 26 8.77 -16.52 -38.59
CA ALA A 26 7.44 -16.85 -39.09
C ALA A 26 6.83 -17.84 -38.09
N GLY A 27 5.95 -17.35 -37.23
CA GLY A 27 5.23 -18.13 -36.25
C GLY A 27 3.83 -17.58 -36.14
N GLU A 28 2.98 -18.01 -37.08
CA GLU A 28 1.54 -17.84 -36.99
C GLU A 28 1.04 -18.40 -35.66
N VAL A 29 0.41 -17.56 -34.83
CA VAL A 29 -0.32 -18.01 -33.65
C VAL A 29 -1.57 -18.74 -34.17
N SER A 30 -1.43 -20.05 -34.29
CA SER A 30 -2.48 -21.00 -34.61
C SER A 30 -3.61 -20.87 -33.58
N ALA A 31 -4.75 -20.38 -34.04
CA ALA A 31 -6.03 -20.49 -33.36
C ALA A 31 -6.48 -21.95 -33.38
N ALA A 32 -5.94 -22.76 -32.47
CA ALA A 32 -6.42 -24.10 -32.23
C ALA A 32 -7.74 -24.03 -31.46
N ALA A 33 -8.84 -24.14 -32.22
CA ALA A 33 -10.15 -24.46 -31.73
C ALA A 33 -10.11 -25.80 -30.96
N VAL A 34 -10.32 -25.75 -29.66
CA VAL A 34 -10.70 -26.93 -28.87
C VAL A 34 -12.24 -27.02 -28.87
N PRO A 35 -12.84 -28.13 -29.33
CA PRO A 35 -14.28 -28.28 -29.36
C PRO A 35 -14.82 -28.41 -27.94
N PHE A 36 -15.69 -27.48 -27.53
CA PHE A 36 -16.49 -27.66 -26.33
C PHE A 36 -17.56 -28.72 -26.65
N THR A 37 -17.26 -29.98 -26.34
CA THR A 37 -18.22 -31.08 -26.49
C THR A 37 -19.32 -30.89 -25.43
N ALA A 38 -20.52 -30.58 -25.90
CA ALA A 38 -21.73 -30.56 -25.08
C ALA A 38 -22.03 -31.97 -24.55
N ILE A 39 -21.92 -32.17 -23.23
CA ILE A 39 -22.43 -33.38 -22.57
C ILE A 39 -23.83 -33.07 -22.04
N ALA A 40 -24.77 -33.86 -22.53
CA ALA A 40 -26.20 -33.79 -22.27
C ALA A 40 -26.55 -34.00 -20.79
N ALA A 41 -27.62 -33.33 -20.37
CA ALA A 41 -28.26 -33.50 -19.07
C ALA A 41 -28.71 -34.95 -18.81
N PRO A 42 -28.62 -35.41 -17.57
CA PRO A 42 -29.65 -36.26 -16.98
C PRO A 42 -30.50 -35.41 -16.01
N SER A 43 -31.73 -35.16 -16.45
CA SER A 43 -32.83 -34.76 -15.58
C SER A 43 -33.15 -35.86 -14.58
N ALA A 44 -33.60 -35.41 -13.40
CA ALA A 44 -34.31 -36.13 -12.34
C ALA A 44 -33.47 -36.99 -11.38
N LEU A 45 -33.35 -36.53 -10.13
CA LEU A 45 -34.29 -36.92 -9.06
C LEU A 45 -34.00 -36.07 -7.82
N VAL A 46 -34.96 -35.20 -7.52
CA VAL A 46 -35.10 -34.48 -6.27
C VAL A 46 -35.24 -35.51 -5.13
N SER A 47 -34.39 -35.40 -4.11
CA SER A 47 -34.72 -35.86 -2.76
C SER A 47 -34.30 -34.76 -1.82
N GLU A 48 -35.27 -33.87 -1.58
CA GLU A 48 -35.27 -32.94 -0.47
C GLU A 48 -35.17 -33.74 0.84
N THR A 49 -33.97 -33.83 1.40
CA THR A 49 -33.85 -34.01 2.85
C THR A 49 -33.49 -32.67 3.42
N SER A 50 -34.53 -32.04 3.95
CA SER A 50 -34.54 -30.80 4.71
C SER A 50 -33.28 -30.60 5.57
N ASN A 51 -32.49 -29.61 5.18
CA ASN A 51 -31.76 -28.79 6.12
C ASN A 51 -31.81 -27.38 5.56
N PRO A 52 -32.44 -26.39 6.22
CA PRO A 52 -32.39 -25.03 5.69
C PRO A 52 -30.92 -24.60 5.74
N VAL A 53 -30.29 -24.55 4.56
CA VAL A 53 -29.03 -23.85 4.36
C VAL A 53 -29.35 -22.37 4.49
N ILE A 54 -29.57 -21.93 5.73
CA ILE A 54 -29.16 -20.59 6.13
C ILE A 54 -27.64 -20.67 6.10
N GLN A 55 -27.08 -20.44 4.92
CA GLN A 55 -25.67 -20.17 4.75
C GLN A 55 -25.37 -18.97 5.63
N ALA A 56 -24.79 -19.24 6.81
CA ALA A 56 -24.44 -18.20 7.75
C ALA A 56 -23.60 -17.17 7.00
N LEU A 57 -24.10 -15.93 6.90
CA LEU A 57 -23.28 -14.78 6.56
C LEU A 57 -21.98 -14.89 7.36
N PRO A 58 -20.80 -14.55 6.80
CA PRO A 58 -19.57 -14.57 7.58
C PRO A 58 -19.87 -13.80 8.85
N LYS A 59 -19.75 -14.47 10.00
CA LYS A 59 -19.91 -13.81 11.29
C LYS A 59 -18.91 -12.67 11.24
N TYR A 60 -19.40 -11.44 11.10
CA TYR A 60 -18.57 -10.26 11.23
C TYR A 60 -18.11 -10.28 12.67
N GLU A 61 -16.94 -10.87 12.89
CA GLU A 61 -16.30 -10.90 14.19
C GLU A 61 -16.14 -9.44 14.57
N THR A 62 -16.86 -9.04 15.62
CA THR A 62 -16.89 -7.64 16.04
C THR A 62 -15.44 -7.24 16.26
N PRO A 63 -14.92 -6.25 15.51
CA PRO A 63 -13.55 -5.85 15.67
C PRO A 63 -13.33 -5.48 17.14
N LYS A 64 -12.32 -6.07 17.80
CA LYS A 64 -11.90 -5.70 19.17
C LYS A 64 -11.23 -4.33 19.24
N TYR A 65 -11.49 -3.48 18.26
CA TYR A 65 -10.97 -2.14 18.14
C TYR A 65 -12.14 -1.19 17.89
N GLU A 66 -12.12 -0.07 18.59
CA GLU A 66 -13.10 1.00 18.40
C GLU A 66 -12.47 2.09 17.53
N THR A 67 -13.06 2.37 16.36
CA THR A 67 -12.63 3.47 15.51
C THR A 67 -12.94 4.79 16.22
N ILE A 68 -11.90 5.54 16.57
CA ILE A 68 -12.01 6.76 17.36
C ILE A 68 -12.03 8.03 16.52
N ALA A 69 -11.31 8.05 15.40
CA ALA A 69 -11.12 9.26 14.60
C ALA A 69 -10.54 8.94 13.21
N SER A 70 -10.85 9.80 12.24
CA SER A 70 -10.27 9.79 10.90
C SER A 70 -9.65 11.15 10.60
N GLY A 71 -8.49 11.18 9.95
CA GLY A 71 -7.80 12.44 9.71
C GLY A 71 -6.51 12.30 8.93
N MET A 72 -5.77 13.40 8.81
CA MET A 72 -4.49 13.41 8.11
C MET A 72 -3.38 12.89 9.03
N ALA A 73 -2.66 11.87 8.59
CA ALA A 73 -1.41 11.44 9.18
C ALA A 73 -0.21 12.04 8.43
N SER A 74 0.82 12.36 9.18
CA SER A 74 2.18 12.57 8.67
C SER A 74 3.11 11.57 9.33
N TYR A 75 4.39 11.61 8.99
CA TYR A 75 5.42 10.92 9.76
C TYR A 75 6.59 11.85 10.06
N TYR A 76 7.33 11.53 11.11
CA TYR A 76 8.59 12.20 11.44
C TYR A 76 9.78 11.39 10.89
N GLY A 77 10.73 12.12 10.32
CA GLY A 77 11.93 11.56 9.70
C GLY A 77 13.03 11.21 10.70
N ARG A 78 14.16 10.77 10.15
CA ARG A 78 15.35 10.37 10.92
C ARG A 78 16.03 11.56 11.60
N GLU A 79 15.68 12.80 11.27
CA GLU A 79 16.29 13.98 11.91
C GLU A 79 15.97 14.06 13.41
N LEU A 80 14.85 13.46 13.85
CA LEU A 80 14.45 13.44 15.25
C LEU A 80 15.04 12.26 16.02
N ALA A 81 15.76 11.35 15.36
CA ALA A 81 16.25 10.13 15.98
C ALA A 81 17.13 10.43 17.20
N GLY A 82 16.82 9.80 18.33
CA GLY A 82 17.54 9.98 19.59
C GLY A 82 17.07 11.14 20.47
N ASN A 83 16.15 11.98 19.99
CA ASN A 83 15.49 13.02 20.80
C ASN A 83 14.60 12.38 21.87
N ARG A 84 14.42 13.08 23.00
CA ARG A 84 13.47 12.63 24.03
C ARG A 84 12.04 12.92 23.60
N THR A 85 11.20 11.89 23.63
CA THR A 85 9.75 11.99 23.45
C THR A 85 9.06 12.40 24.75
N ALA A 86 7.77 12.74 24.68
CA ALA A 86 6.96 13.06 25.86
C ALA A 86 6.83 11.90 26.88
N SER A 87 7.00 10.65 26.45
CA SER A 87 7.10 9.50 27.37
C SER A 87 8.41 9.44 28.14
N GLY A 88 9.41 10.24 27.76
CA GLY A 88 10.77 10.21 28.31
C GLY A 88 11.70 9.23 27.58
N GLU A 89 11.17 8.37 26.71
CA GLU A 89 11.95 7.46 25.87
C GLU A 89 12.63 8.21 24.72
N ARG A 90 13.76 7.66 24.23
CA ARG A 90 14.41 8.17 23.02
C ARG A 90 13.63 7.75 21.78
N PHE A 91 13.37 8.69 20.88
CA PHE A 91 12.71 8.39 19.62
C PHE A 91 13.59 7.50 18.74
N ASN A 92 13.04 6.39 18.26
CA ASN A 92 13.65 5.50 17.30
C ASN A 92 12.76 5.40 16.06
N PRO A 93 13.24 5.83 14.87
CA PRO A 93 12.45 5.78 13.64
C PRO A 93 12.12 4.36 13.17
N ALA A 94 12.85 3.35 13.66
CA ALA A 94 12.60 1.95 13.34
C ALA A 94 11.46 1.31 14.16
N ASP A 95 11.04 1.94 15.26
CA ASP A 95 9.99 1.39 16.13
C ASP A 95 8.60 1.78 15.63
N LEU A 96 7.58 0.97 15.93
CA LEU A 96 6.19 1.24 15.57
C LEU A 96 5.55 2.17 16.61
N THR A 97 5.87 3.45 16.51
CA THR A 97 5.41 4.48 17.45
C THR A 97 4.70 5.63 16.74
N ALA A 98 3.88 6.36 17.50
CA ALA A 98 3.15 7.52 17.00
C ALA A 98 3.02 8.62 18.06
N ALA A 99 2.83 9.86 17.59
CA ALA A 99 2.52 11.02 18.42
C ALA A 99 1.05 11.39 18.28
N HIS A 100 0.36 11.56 19.40
CA HIS A 100 -1.04 11.96 19.44
C HIS A 100 -1.31 13.03 20.52
N ARG A 101 -2.28 13.91 20.26
CA ARG A 101 -2.61 15.05 21.14
C ARG A 101 -3.22 14.61 22.48
N THR A 102 -4.26 13.78 22.44
CA THR A 102 -5.09 13.47 23.61
C THR A 102 -4.97 12.04 24.14
N LEU A 103 -4.62 11.05 23.31
CA LEU A 103 -4.58 9.64 23.73
C LEU A 103 -3.55 9.39 24.85
N PRO A 104 -3.81 8.46 25.79
CA PRO A 104 -2.83 8.13 26.83
C PRO A 104 -1.49 7.66 26.23
N LEU A 105 -0.38 8.03 26.88
CA LEU A 105 0.92 7.49 26.51
C LEU A 105 0.95 6.00 26.86
N GLY A 106 1.47 5.18 25.95
CA GLY A 106 1.49 3.73 26.04
C GLY A 106 0.31 3.03 25.36
N SER A 107 -0.74 3.75 24.98
CA SER A 107 -1.89 3.15 24.27
C SER A 107 -1.49 2.56 22.92
N LYS A 108 -2.09 1.42 22.59
CA LYS A 108 -1.96 0.78 21.28
C LYS A 108 -3.09 1.25 20.37
N VAL A 109 -2.72 1.77 19.21
CA VAL A 109 -3.64 2.33 18.24
C VAL A 109 -3.39 1.64 16.91
N ARG A 110 -4.44 1.10 16.31
CA ARG A 110 -4.42 0.65 14.93
C ARG A 110 -4.62 1.85 14.01
N VAL A 111 -3.70 2.01 13.08
CA VAL A 111 -3.74 3.04 12.05
C VAL A 111 -3.98 2.36 10.73
N THR A 112 -5.09 2.68 10.08
CA THR A 112 -5.48 2.09 8.81
C THR A 112 -5.44 3.14 7.72
N ASN A 113 -4.83 2.80 6.58
CA ASN A 113 -4.92 3.61 5.37
C ASN A 113 -6.14 3.16 4.54
N PRO A 114 -7.25 3.90 4.51
CA PRO A 114 -8.45 3.50 3.80
C PRO A 114 -8.25 3.39 2.28
N ARG A 115 -7.20 3.99 1.73
CA ARG A 115 -6.90 3.92 0.29
C ARG A 115 -6.31 2.57 -0.12
N THR A 116 -5.46 1.99 0.72
CA THR A 116 -4.77 0.72 0.41
C THR A 116 -5.31 -0.46 1.20
N GLY A 117 -6.04 -0.21 2.30
CA GLY A 117 -6.48 -1.23 3.24
C GLY A 117 -5.40 -1.69 4.21
N ASN A 118 -4.17 -1.15 4.11
CA ASN A 118 -3.09 -1.52 5.01
C ASN A 118 -3.33 -0.94 6.40
N SER A 119 -3.03 -1.73 7.44
CA SER A 119 -3.11 -1.27 8.82
C SER A 119 -1.86 -1.66 9.61
N VAL A 120 -1.53 -0.88 10.62
CA VAL A 120 -0.41 -1.12 11.53
C VAL A 120 -0.82 -0.77 12.95
N ILE A 121 -0.34 -1.50 13.94
CA ILE A 121 -0.52 -1.16 15.35
C ILE A 121 0.70 -0.36 15.81
N VAL A 122 0.45 0.83 16.32
CA VAL A 122 1.48 1.72 16.86
C VAL A 122 1.24 1.98 18.34
N ARG A 123 2.32 2.23 19.07
CA ARG A 123 2.26 2.71 20.45
C ARG A 123 2.36 4.23 20.49
N ILE A 124 1.48 4.88 21.25
CA ILE A 124 1.58 6.32 21.48
C ILE A 124 2.68 6.61 22.49
N ASN A 125 3.79 7.21 22.08
CA ASN A 125 4.93 7.52 22.96
C ASN A 125 5.24 9.02 23.04
N ASP A 126 4.61 9.82 22.18
CA ASP A 126 4.88 11.26 22.09
C ASP A 126 3.60 12.09 21.98
N ARG A 127 3.74 13.41 22.18
CA ARG A 127 2.66 14.38 22.12
C ARG A 127 2.73 15.24 20.89
N GLY A 128 1.56 15.59 20.37
CA GLY A 128 1.39 16.38 19.16
C GLY A 128 0.57 15.62 18.12
N PRO A 129 0.44 16.13 16.89
CA PRO A 129 0.90 17.45 16.44
C PRO A 129 0.10 18.61 17.03
N PHE A 130 0.78 19.66 17.49
CA PHE A 130 0.14 20.86 18.07
C PHE A 130 -0.24 21.92 17.03
N HIS A 131 0.32 21.81 15.82
CA HIS A 131 0.15 22.75 14.73
C HIS A 131 -0.40 22.06 13.47
N GLY A 132 -1.47 22.62 12.91
CA GLY A 132 -2.13 22.15 11.69
C GLY A 132 -3.29 21.17 11.93
N ASN A 133 -3.88 20.69 10.82
CA ASN A 133 -5.02 19.76 10.81
C ASN A 133 -4.58 18.29 10.76
N ARG A 134 -3.44 17.96 11.37
CA ARG A 134 -2.94 16.58 11.46
C ARG A 134 -3.51 15.91 12.69
N LEU A 135 -3.93 14.67 12.51
CA LEU A 135 -4.50 13.83 13.57
C LEU A 135 -3.41 13.09 14.33
N ILE A 136 -2.45 12.53 13.60
CA ILE A 136 -1.39 11.68 14.15
C ILE A 136 -0.10 11.88 13.35
N ASP A 137 1.04 11.83 14.03
CA ASP A 137 2.35 11.73 13.37
C ASP A 137 2.96 10.37 13.68
N LEU A 138 3.30 9.60 12.65
CA LEU A 138 3.81 8.23 12.74
C LEU A 138 5.34 8.20 12.69
N SER A 139 5.93 7.09 13.14
CA SER A 139 7.33 6.78 12.84
C SER A 139 7.54 6.43 11.37
N GLU A 140 8.79 6.52 10.90
CA GLU A 140 9.15 6.14 9.54
C GLU A 140 8.82 4.67 9.24
N ALA A 141 9.03 3.77 10.21
CA ALA A 141 8.67 2.36 10.08
C ALA A 141 7.17 2.16 9.89
N ALA A 142 6.33 2.78 10.74
CA ALA A 142 4.88 2.67 10.64
C ALA A 142 4.36 3.29 9.34
N ALA A 143 4.89 4.45 8.93
CA ALA A 143 4.54 5.13 7.69
C ALA A 143 4.87 4.30 6.43
N ARG A 144 5.95 3.51 6.48
CA ARG A 144 6.32 2.57 5.43
C ARG A 144 5.33 1.42 5.33
N GLU A 145 4.87 0.89 6.47
CA GLU A 145 3.95 -0.25 6.54
C GLU A 145 2.55 0.10 5.99
N ILE A 146 2.02 1.27 6.36
CA ILE A 146 0.73 1.75 5.82
C ILE A 146 0.84 2.39 4.42
N GLY A 147 2.06 2.54 3.90
CA GLY A 147 2.29 3.05 2.55
C GLY A 147 2.10 4.56 2.37
N ILE A 148 2.31 5.37 3.42
CA ILE A 148 2.27 6.85 3.32
C ILE A 148 3.66 7.49 3.22
N ARG A 149 4.74 6.73 3.48
CA ARG A 149 6.13 7.26 3.48
C ARG A 149 6.50 7.99 2.18
N ALA A 150 6.14 7.43 1.03
CA ALA A 150 6.42 8.02 -0.28
C ALA A 150 5.61 9.30 -0.56
N ALA A 151 4.41 9.42 0.02
CA ALA A 151 3.52 10.57 -0.15
C ALA A 151 3.78 11.69 0.87
N GLY A 152 4.56 11.44 1.92
CA GLY A 152 4.77 12.39 3.02
C GLY A 152 3.62 12.40 4.03
N SER A 153 2.38 12.42 3.55
CA SER A 153 1.16 12.42 4.36
C SER A 153 0.02 11.65 3.69
N GLY A 154 -1.00 11.29 4.46
CA GLY A 154 -2.17 10.59 3.93
C GLY A 154 -3.33 10.57 4.91
N LYS A 155 -4.55 10.36 4.39
CA LYS A 155 -5.72 10.12 5.26
C LYS A 155 -5.57 8.75 5.91
N VAL A 156 -5.88 8.67 7.19
CA VAL A 156 -5.90 7.43 7.98
C VAL A 156 -7.10 7.40 8.90
N ASP A 157 -7.50 6.19 9.27
CA ASP A 157 -8.47 5.89 10.30
C ASP A 157 -7.73 5.33 11.52
N LEU A 158 -8.06 5.85 12.70
CA LEU A 158 -7.51 5.43 13.98
C LEU A 158 -8.53 4.59 14.71
N ALA A 159 -8.08 3.45 15.23
CA ALA A 159 -8.84 2.67 16.18
C ALA A 159 -8.01 2.30 17.41
N VAL A 160 -8.60 2.38 18.59
CA VAL A 160 -7.92 1.97 19.83
C VAL A 160 -8.14 0.47 20.00
N GLU A 161 -7.07 -0.28 20.24
CA GLU A 161 -7.17 -1.69 20.63
C GLU A 161 -7.68 -1.74 22.08
N ALA A 162 -8.78 -2.45 22.32
CA ALA A 162 -9.22 -2.77 23.66
C ALA A 162 -8.40 -3.98 24.17
N ASP A 163 -7.73 -3.82 25.31
CA ASP A 163 -7.00 -4.90 25.99
C ASP A 163 -7.96 -5.96 26.61
#